data_AF-A0A2G6BWL0-F1
#
_entry.id   AF-A0A2G6BWL0-F1
#
_cell.length_a   1.000
_cell.length_b   1.000
_cell.length_c   1.000
_cell.angle_alpha   90.00
_cell.angle_beta   90.00
_cell.angle_gamma   90.00
#
_symmetry.space_group_name_H-M   'P 1'
#
loop_
_entity.id
_entity.type
_entity.pdbx_description
1 polymer ?
#
loop_
_entity_poly.entity_id
_entity_poly.type
_entity_poly.pdbx_seq_one_letter_code
_entity_poly.pdbx_strand_id
1 'polypeptide(L)'
;MESGRYERNPDFDAERAESTADLEKLGEELGEKLRAEMDPQFGRDFEAPRKFDDEDEKNRTAEQRNNIQELQKQIDELSENIASNTQQLAALPLTIEQQALLDTINQLMAKRARETSKSARRAIDEEISLTTKQLAELPVTPEQGALLDSILELMDEREATTVQLRAALKK
;
A
#
# COMPACT_ATOMS: atom_id res chain seq x y z
N MET A 1 -65.60 53.86 10.60
CA MET A 1 -66.34 52.71 10.05
C MET A 1 -66.25 52.82 8.55
N GLU A 2 -65.68 51.83 7.86
CA GLU A 2 -66.13 51.38 6.54
C GLU A 2 -65.37 50.10 6.18
N SER A 3 -66.13 49.02 6.09
CA SER A 3 -65.70 47.67 5.78
C SER A 3 -65.77 47.46 4.26
N GLY A 4 -64.63 47.53 3.58
CA GLY A 4 -64.51 47.15 2.17
C GLY A 4 -64.46 45.63 2.03
N ARG A 5 -65.60 45.03 1.66
CA ARG A 5 -65.66 43.62 1.22
C ARG A 5 -64.96 43.51 -0.13
N TYR A 6 -63.91 42.69 -0.21
CA TYR A 6 -63.37 42.25 -1.49
C TYR A 6 -64.27 41.12 -2.02
N GLU A 7 -65.03 41.41 -3.08
CA GLU A 7 -65.74 40.41 -3.86
C GLU A 7 -64.71 39.49 -4.53
N ARG A 8 -64.83 38.19 -4.26
CA ARG A 8 -64.07 37.16 -4.96
C ARG A 8 -64.58 37.11 -6.40
N ASN A 9 -63.71 37.45 -7.34
CA ASN A 9 -64.01 37.43 -8.77
C ASN A 9 -63.88 35.99 -9.29
N PRO A 10 -64.99 35.29 -9.63
CA PRO A 10 -64.98 33.86 -9.94
C PRO A 10 -64.33 33.53 -11.29
N ASP A 11 -64.15 34.51 -12.17
CA ASP A 11 -63.60 34.31 -13.51
C ASP A 11 -62.09 34.02 -13.50
N PHE A 12 -61.36 34.50 -12.48
CA PHE A 12 -59.91 34.26 -12.35
C PHE A 12 -59.55 32.84 -11.88
N ASP A 13 -60.48 32.14 -11.22
CA ASP A 13 -60.25 30.78 -10.71
C ASP A 13 -60.55 29.71 -11.78
N ALA A 14 -61.39 30.02 -12.78
CA ALA A 14 -61.73 29.11 -13.88
C ALA A 14 -60.59 28.97 -14.91
N GLU A 15 -59.97 30.08 -15.32
CA GLU A 15 -58.83 30.07 -16.27
C GLU A 15 -57.61 29.32 -15.72
N ARG A 16 -57.41 29.34 -14.40
CA ARG A 16 -56.28 28.65 -13.76
C ARG A 16 -56.49 27.13 -13.67
N ALA A 17 -57.74 26.68 -13.60
CA ALA A 17 -58.08 25.26 -13.55
C ALA A 17 -57.94 24.58 -14.92
N GLU A 18 -58.34 25.26 -16.01
CA GLU A 18 -58.16 24.75 -17.38
C GLU A 18 -56.67 24.66 -17.74
N SER A 19 -55.86 25.67 -17.40
CA SER A 19 -54.42 25.63 -17.67
C SER A 19 -53.66 24.53 -16.93
N THR A 20 -54.15 24.05 -15.78
CA THR A 20 -53.53 22.92 -15.06
C THR A 20 -53.96 21.57 -15.60
N ALA A 21 -55.22 21.43 -16.04
CA ALA A 21 -55.73 20.19 -16.62
C ALA A 21 -55.07 19.88 -17.98
N ASP A 22 -54.79 20.91 -18.78
CA ASP A 22 -54.10 20.75 -20.07
C ASP A 22 -52.63 20.32 -19.90
N LEU A 23 -51.95 20.78 -18.84
CA LEU A 23 -50.56 20.38 -18.54
C LEU A 23 -50.47 18.94 -18.03
N GLU A 24 -51.45 18.48 -17.26
CA GLU A 24 -51.51 17.11 -16.75
C GLU A 24 -51.77 16.11 -17.89
N LYS A 25 -52.68 16.47 -18.80
CA LYS A 25 -52.98 15.68 -20.01
C LYS A 25 -51.81 15.62 -20.99
N LEU A 26 -51.04 16.71 -21.13
CA LEU A 26 -49.79 16.73 -21.92
C LEU A 26 -48.69 15.88 -21.29
N GLY A 27 -48.64 15.82 -19.95
CA GLY A 27 -47.74 14.94 -19.20
C GLY A 27 -48.05 13.46 -19.38
N GLU A 28 -49.33 13.08 -19.36
CA GLU A 28 -49.77 11.70 -19.60
C GLU A 28 -49.54 11.27 -21.07
N GLU A 29 -49.85 12.12 -22.05
CA GLU A 29 -49.62 11.80 -23.47
C GLU A 29 -48.12 11.70 -23.81
N LEU A 30 -47.26 12.52 -23.20
CA LEU A 30 -45.80 12.39 -23.35
C LEU A 30 -45.27 11.13 -22.65
N GLY A 31 -45.83 10.78 -21.48
CA GLY A 31 -45.51 9.55 -20.75
C GLY A 31 -45.88 8.29 -21.53
N GLU A 32 -47.05 8.26 -22.16
CA GLU A 32 -47.49 7.13 -22.98
C GLU A 32 -46.75 7.04 -24.31
N LYS A 33 -46.43 8.17 -24.96
CA LYS A 33 -45.58 8.17 -26.16
C LYS A 33 -44.17 7.68 -25.87
N LEU A 34 -43.53 8.12 -24.78
CA LEU A 34 -42.23 7.57 -24.36
C LEU A 34 -42.32 6.07 -24.05
N ARG A 35 -43.42 5.61 -23.44
CA ARG A 35 -43.60 4.19 -23.09
C ARG A 35 -43.91 3.31 -24.31
N ALA A 36 -44.51 3.86 -25.36
CA ALA A 36 -44.77 3.20 -26.63
C ALA A 36 -43.57 3.21 -27.59
N GLU A 37 -42.69 4.23 -27.49
CA GLU A 37 -41.46 4.36 -28.28
C GLU A 37 -40.25 3.67 -27.62
N MET A 38 -40.38 3.25 -26.36
CA MET A 38 -39.48 2.28 -25.75
C MET A 38 -39.80 0.86 -26.23
N ASP A 39 -39.09 0.47 -27.29
CA ASP A 39 -39.08 -0.87 -27.86
C ASP A 39 -38.86 -1.95 -26.77
N PRO A 40 -39.79 -2.93 -26.59
CA PRO A 40 -39.66 -3.97 -25.57
C PRO A 40 -38.50 -4.94 -25.82
N GLN A 41 -37.69 -4.73 -26.86
CA GLN A 41 -36.48 -5.50 -27.13
C GLN A 41 -35.22 -4.94 -26.45
N PHE A 42 -35.23 -3.70 -25.94
CA PHE A 42 -34.08 -3.12 -25.21
C PHE A 42 -33.92 -3.63 -23.75
N GLY A 43 -34.58 -4.73 -23.40
CA GLY A 43 -34.51 -5.36 -22.08
C GLY A 43 -33.82 -6.73 -22.04
N ARG A 44 -33.30 -7.25 -23.16
CA ARG A 44 -32.62 -8.56 -23.20
C ARG A 44 -31.10 -8.50 -23.39
N ASP A 45 -30.55 -7.31 -23.53
CA ASP A 45 -29.10 -7.10 -23.59
C ASP A 45 -28.59 -6.27 -22.41
N PHE A 46 -29.38 -6.17 -21.32
CA PHE A 46 -28.79 -5.86 -20.02
C PHE A 46 -27.91 -7.06 -19.66
N GLU A 47 -26.66 -7.00 -20.13
CA GLU A 47 -25.55 -7.79 -19.62
C GLU A 47 -25.79 -7.90 -18.12
N ALA A 48 -26.01 -9.13 -17.64
CA ALA A 48 -25.88 -9.41 -16.22
C ALA A 48 -24.63 -8.67 -15.74
N PRO A 49 -24.66 -7.90 -14.63
CA PRO A 49 -23.44 -7.29 -14.13
C PRO A 49 -22.42 -8.41 -14.08
N ARG A 50 -21.36 -8.30 -14.88
CA ARG A 50 -20.37 -9.36 -15.04
C ARG A 50 -19.92 -9.74 -13.65
N LYS A 51 -20.42 -10.86 -13.12
CA LYS A 51 -20.01 -11.44 -11.81
C LYS A 51 -18.63 -12.08 -11.94
N PHE A 52 -17.76 -11.46 -12.71
CA PHE A 52 -16.46 -11.96 -13.13
C PHE A 52 -15.54 -10.74 -13.28
N ASP A 53 -14.97 -10.34 -12.14
CA ASP A 53 -13.60 -9.80 -12.05
C ASP A 53 -13.19 -9.54 -10.57
N ASP A 54 -14.14 -9.44 -9.64
CA ASP A 54 -13.83 -9.19 -8.21
C ASP A 54 -13.06 -10.34 -7.53
N GLU A 55 -13.30 -11.60 -7.91
CA GLU A 55 -12.61 -12.75 -7.29
C GLU A 55 -11.16 -12.89 -7.77
N ASP A 56 -10.89 -12.67 -9.05
CA ASP A 56 -9.54 -12.74 -9.61
C ASP A 56 -8.66 -11.60 -9.07
N GLU A 57 -9.23 -10.41 -8.88
CA GLU A 57 -8.52 -9.27 -8.29
C GLU A 57 -8.29 -9.46 -6.78
N LYS A 58 -9.24 -10.05 -6.04
CA LYS A 58 -9.06 -10.46 -4.64
C LYS A 58 -8.01 -11.56 -4.47
N ASN A 59 -7.96 -12.53 -5.37
CA ASN A 59 -6.97 -13.61 -5.33
C ASN A 59 -5.57 -13.09 -5.64
N ARG A 60 -5.41 -12.24 -6.66
CA ARG A 60 -4.12 -11.59 -6.97
C ARG A 60 -3.63 -10.72 -5.81
N THR A 61 -4.52 -9.96 -5.17
CA THR A 61 -4.16 -9.12 -4.02
C THR A 61 -3.83 -9.95 -2.78
N ALA A 62 -4.46 -11.12 -2.58
CA ALA A 62 -4.10 -12.06 -1.52
C ALA A 62 -2.72 -12.71 -1.74
N GLU A 63 -2.42 -13.17 -2.95
CA GLU A 63 -1.11 -13.73 -3.31
C GLU A 63 0.00 -12.69 -3.17
N GLN A 64 -0.23 -11.45 -3.60
CA GLN A 64 0.72 -10.34 -3.41
C GLN A 64 0.99 -10.08 -1.92
N ARG A 65 -0.05 -10.07 -1.08
CA ARG A 65 0.10 -9.89 0.37
C ARG A 65 0.90 -11.03 1.00
N ASN A 66 0.63 -12.28 0.62
CA ASN A 66 1.38 -13.44 1.11
C ASN A 66 2.86 -13.36 0.70
N ASN A 67 3.16 -12.98 -0.54
CA ASN A 67 4.53 -12.79 -1.00
C ASN A 67 5.26 -11.65 -0.26
N ILE A 68 4.57 -10.53 -0.01
CA ILE A 68 5.11 -9.43 0.80
C ILE A 68 5.42 -9.89 2.23
N GLN A 69 4.53 -10.66 2.84
CA GLN A 69 4.73 -11.20 4.19
C GLN A 69 5.91 -12.18 4.25
N GLU A 70 6.05 -13.06 3.26
CA GLU A 70 7.16 -14.01 3.20
C GLU A 70 8.51 -13.29 3.03
N LEU A 71 8.57 -12.29 2.15
CA LEU A 71 9.77 -11.46 1.97
C LEU A 71 10.11 -10.67 3.24
N GLN A 72 9.12 -10.19 3.98
CA GLN A 72 9.34 -9.54 5.28
C GLN A 72 9.90 -10.53 6.30
N LYS A 73 9.32 -11.73 6.37
CA LYS A 73 9.80 -12.80 7.26
C LYS A 73 11.25 -13.19 6.96
N GLN A 74 11.61 -13.35 5.69
CA GLN A 74 12.98 -13.62 5.27
C GLN A 74 13.94 -12.49 5.68
N ILE A 75 13.53 -11.23 5.57
CA ILE A 75 14.36 -10.09 6.02
C ILE A 75 14.56 -10.11 7.54
N ASP A 76 13.54 -10.49 8.30
CA ASP A 76 13.61 -10.60 9.75
C ASP A 76 14.54 -11.75 10.17
N GLU A 77 14.40 -12.93 9.55
CA GLU A 77 15.28 -14.10 9.76
C GLU A 77 16.75 -13.76 9.42
N LEU A 78 17.01 -13.11 8.28
CA LEU A 78 18.35 -12.67 7.91
C LEU A 78 18.91 -11.65 8.91
N SER A 79 18.07 -10.76 9.42
CA SER A 79 18.48 -9.78 10.44
C SER A 79 18.86 -10.48 11.76
N GLU A 80 18.12 -11.50 12.16
CA GLU A 80 18.41 -12.31 13.35
C GLU A 80 19.72 -13.08 13.19
N ASN A 81 19.95 -13.69 12.02
CA ASN A 81 21.19 -14.40 11.71
C ASN A 81 22.41 -13.47 11.72
N ILE A 82 22.30 -12.27 11.13
CA ILE A 82 23.36 -11.25 11.17
C ILE A 82 23.66 -10.87 12.63
N ALA A 83 22.63 -10.62 13.44
CA ALA A 83 22.80 -10.28 14.85
C ALA A 83 23.47 -11.41 15.65
N SER A 84 23.04 -12.65 15.42
CA SER A 84 23.63 -13.84 16.04
C SER A 84 25.11 -13.99 15.69
N ASN A 85 25.48 -13.90 14.40
CA ASN A 85 26.87 -14.01 13.97
C ASN A 85 27.73 -12.85 14.52
N THR A 86 27.16 -11.65 14.61
CA THR A 86 27.83 -10.50 15.24
C THR A 86 28.11 -10.73 16.71
N GLN A 87 27.16 -11.33 17.45
CA GLN A 87 27.35 -11.71 18.85
C GLN A 87 28.40 -12.82 19.02
N GLN A 88 28.40 -13.81 18.13
CA GLN A 88 29.44 -14.85 18.12
C GLN A 88 30.82 -14.24 17.89
N LEU A 89 30.95 -13.30 16.95
CA LEU A 89 32.21 -12.58 16.72
C LEU A 89 32.65 -11.79 17.97
N ALA A 90 31.71 -11.16 18.68
CA ALA A 90 31.97 -10.45 19.93
C ALA A 90 32.37 -11.35 21.11
N ALA A 91 32.06 -12.66 21.05
CA ALA A 91 32.46 -13.63 22.07
C ALA A 91 33.91 -14.12 21.90
N LEU A 92 34.52 -13.87 20.73
CA LEU A 92 35.92 -14.19 20.46
C LEU A 92 36.85 -13.13 21.09
N PRO A 93 38.11 -13.47 21.39
CA PRO A 93 39.08 -12.49 21.88
C PRO A 93 39.36 -11.45 20.79
N LEU A 94 38.86 -10.23 21.00
CA LEU A 94 39.02 -9.10 20.09
C LEU A 94 40.08 -8.12 20.62
N THR A 95 40.76 -7.45 19.70
CA THR A 95 41.57 -6.28 20.04
C THR A 95 40.68 -5.09 20.38
N ILE A 96 41.23 -4.08 21.07
CA ILE A 96 40.49 -2.84 21.38
C ILE A 96 39.96 -2.17 20.11
N GLU A 97 40.73 -2.23 19.02
CA GLU A 97 40.34 -1.65 17.73
C GLU A 97 39.20 -2.44 17.08
N GLN A 98 39.27 -3.78 17.10
CA GLN A 98 38.19 -4.64 16.61
C GLN A 98 36.91 -4.42 17.39
N GLN A 99 36.99 -4.32 18.72
CA GLN A 99 35.84 -4.04 19.59
C GLN A 99 35.19 -2.70 19.26
N ALA A 100 35.98 -1.64 19.04
CA ALA A 100 35.46 -0.32 18.69
C ALA A 100 34.74 -0.30 17.32
N LEU A 101 35.25 -1.03 16.34
CA LEU A 101 34.59 -1.21 15.04
C LEU A 101 33.29 -2.01 15.17
N LEU A 102 33.29 -3.08 15.96
CA LEU A 102 32.10 -3.90 16.24
C LEU A 102 31.02 -3.09 16.95
N ASP A 103 31.39 -2.25 17.92
CA ASP A 103 30.48 -1.35 18.60
C ASP A 103 29.88 -0.33 17.63
N THR A 104 30.69 0.18 16.69
CA THR A 104 30.23 1.09 15.63
C THR A 104 29.23 0.39 14.70
N ILE A 105 29.51 -0.84 14.27
CA ILE A 105 28.60 -1.67 13.47
C ILE A 105 27.26 -1.86 14.19
N ASN A 106 27.29 -2.18 15.48
CA ASN A 106 26.08 -2.34 16.30
C ASN A 106 25.26 -1.06 16.39
N GLN A 107 25.90 0.10 16.57
CA GLN A 107 25.22 1.40 16.59
C GLN A 107 24.58 1.72 15.24
N LEU A 108 25.28 1.45 14.13
CA LEU A 108 24.76 1.65 12.79
C LEU A 108 23.59 0.70 12.48
N MET A 109 23.65 -0.57 12.88
CA MET A 109 22.52 -1.50 12.77
C MET A 109 21.29 -1.02 13.56
N ALA A 110 21.50 -0.52 14.78
CA ALA A 110 20.42 0.06 15.59
C ALA A 110 19.83 1.32 14.94
N LYS A 111 20.66 2.17 14.33
CA LYS A 111 20.25 3.36 13.58
C LYS A 111 19.43 2.96 12.35
N ARG A 112 19.90 1.97 11.58
CA ARG A 112 19.20 1.42 10.41
C ARG A 112 17.80 0.94 10.74
N ALA A 113 17.64 0.22 11.85
CA ALA A 113 16.36 -0.32 12.29
C ALA A 113 15.32 0.77 12.58
N ARG A 114 15.76 1.93 13.05
CA ARG A 114 14.91 3.09 13.37
C ARG A 114 14.66 4.01 12.17
N GLU A 115 15.54 3.98 11.18
CA GLU A 115 15.43 4.83 10.01
C GLU A 115 14.24 4.38 9.13
N THR A 116 13.49 5.32 8.56
CA THR A 116 12.35 5.04 7.67
C THR A 116 12.63 5.47 6.24
N SER A 117 13.57 6.39 6.03
CA SER A 117 13.99 6.84 4.72
C SER A 117 14.81 5.76 3.99
N LYS A 118 14.40 5.45 2.76
CA LYS A 118 15.11 4.48 1.90
C LYS A 118 16.52 4.95 1.53
N SER A 119 16.73 6.25 1.30
CA SER A 119 18.07 6.77 0.97
C SER A 119 18.98 6.74 2.20
N ALA A 120 18.45 7.07 3.38
CA ALA A 120 19.19 7.02 4.62
C ALA A 120 19.52 5.57 5.03
N ARG A 121 18.59 4.61 4.87
CA ARG A 121 18.89 3.19 5.08
C ARG A 121 20.03 2.69 4.19
N ARG A 122 20.05 3.08 2.92
CA ARG A 122 21.15 2.73 2.00
C ARG A 122 22.48 3.31 2.43
N ALA A 123 22.51 4.59 2.82
CA ALA A 123 23.73 5.21 3.34
C ALA A 123 24.23 4.50 4.59
N ILE A 124 23.32 4.14 5.51
CA ILE A 124 23.68 3.36 6.70
C ILE A 124 24.17 1.96 6.32
N ASP A 125 23.58 1.32 5.32
CA ASP A 125 24.01 0.00 4.83
C ASP A 125 25.41 0.05 4.20
N GLU A 126 25.70 1.11 3.45
CA GLU A 126 27.04 1.40 2.94
C GLU A 126 28.04 1.65 4.09
N GLU A 127 27.65 2.41 5.12
CA GLU A 127 28.46 2.63 6.33
C GLU A 127 28.73 1.31 7.09
N ILE A 128 27.72 0.44 7.26
CA ILE A 128 27.90 -0.87 7.90
C ILE A 128 28.85 -1.73 7.05
N SER A 129 28.63 -1.82 5.74
CA SER A 129 29.49 -2.60 4.85
C SER A 129 30.94 -2.12 4.89
N LEU A 130 31.17 -0.80 4.89
CA LEU A 130 32.49 -0.21 5.00
C LEU A 130 33.15 -0.54 6.35
N THR A 131 32.42 -0.40 7.45
CA THR A 131 32.96 -0.67 8.79
C THR A 131 33.26 -2.16 8.98
N THR A 132 32.42 -3.05 8.44
CA THR A 132 32.67 -4.51 8.45
C THR A 132 33.90 -4.87 7.62
N LYS A 133 34.13 -4.20 6.48
CA LYS A 133 35.36 -4.37 5.68
C LYS A 133 36.60 -3.90 6.44
N GLN A 134 36.52 -2.75 7.10
CA GLN A 134 37.61 -2.27 7.97
C GLN A 134 37.94 -3.29 9.07
N LEU A 135 36.91 -3.91 9.66
CA LEU A 135 37.09 -4.95 10.66
C LEU A 135 37.76 -6.21 10.08
N ALA A 136 37.46 -6.57 8.84
CA ALA A 136 38.08 -7.70 8.13
C ALA A 136 39.52 -7.44 7.67
N GLU A 137 39.92 -6.17 7.48
CA GLU A 137 41.30 -5.79 7.14
C GLU A 137 42.26 -5.88 8.33
N LEU A 138 41.73 -5.85 9.56
CA LEU A 138 42.53 -6.05 10.77
C LEU A 138 43.01 -7.51 10.87
N PRO A 139 44.10 -7.77 11.62
CA PRO A 139 44.54 -9.13 11.90
C PRO A 139 43.43 -9.91 12.62
N VAL A 140 42.75 -10.77 11.87
CA VAL A 140 41.66 -11.63 12.36
C VAL A 140 42.15 -13.08 12.42
N THR A 141 41.62 -13.84 13.37
CA THR A 141 41.79 -15.28 13.37
C THR A 141 40.97 -15.90 12.21
N PRO A 142 41.31 -17.11 11.74
CA PRO A 142 40.52 -17.78 10.71
C PRO A 142 39.03 -17.93 11.07
N GLU A 143 38.74 -18.15 12.36
CA GLU A 143 37.37 -18.24 12.89
C GLU A 143 36.64 -16.88 12.84
N GLN A 144 37.32 -15.79 13.22
CA GLN A 144 36.79 -14.43 13.10
C GLN A 144 36.54 -14.05 11.63
N GLY A 145 37.48 -14.38 10.74
CA GLY A 145 37.36 -14.13 9.30
C GLY A 145 36.16 -14.85 8.68
N ALA A 146 35.97 -16.15 8.99
CA ALA A 146 34.83 -16.92 8.50
C ALA A 146 33.47 -16.34 8.98
N LEU A 147 33.40 -15.86 10.23
CA LEU A 147 32.21 -15.19 10.74
C LEU A 147 31.97 -13.84 10.06
N LEU A 148 33.02 -13.06 9.81
CA LEU A 148 32.92 -11.78 9.10
C LEU A 148 32.44 -11.96 7.66
N ASP A 149 33.00 -12.94 6.94
CA ASP A 149 32.57 -13.28 5.58
C ASP A 149 31.09 -13.70 5.56
N SER A 150 30.67 -14.52 6.53
CA SER A 150 29.27 -14.93 6.66
C SER A 150 28.34 -13.76 6.99
N ILE A 151 28.74 -12.82 7.85
CA ILE A 151 27.97 -11.60 8.14
C ILE A 151 27.79 -10.77 6.87
N LEU A 152 28.86 -10.61 6.06
CA LEU A 152 28.79 -9.87 4.80
C LEU A 152 27.85 -10.52 3.79
N GLU A 153 27.91 -11.85 3.63
CA GLU A 153 27.01 -12.60 2.74
C GLU A 153 25.54 -12.44 3.15
N LEU A 154 25.23 -12.62 4.45
CA LEU A 154 23.87 -12.46 4.97
C LEU A 154 23.36 -11.02 4.79
N MET A 155 24.23 -10.02 4.93
CA MET A 155 23.89 -8.63 4.68
C MET A 155 23.53 -8.38 3.20
N ASP A 156 24.31 -8.95 2.27
CA ASP A 156 24.06 -8.85 0.83
C ASP A 156 22.74 -9.55 0.45
N GLU A 157 22.50 -10.75 0.98
CA GLU A 157 21.24 -11.48 0.79
C GLU A 157 20.05 -10.67 1.31
N ARG A 158 20.19 -10.06 2.49
CA ARG A 158 19.15 -9.23 3.09
C ARG A 158 18.83 -8.01 2.22
N GLU A 159 19.81 -7.34 1.63
CA GLU A 159 19.53 -6.23 0.72
C GLU A 159 18.87 -6.72 -0.57
N ALA A 160 19.29 -7.87 -1.12
CA ALA A 160 18.64 -8.46 -2.28
C ALA A 160 17.14 -8.75 -2.02
N THR A 161 16.82 -9.38 -0.89
CA THR A 161 15.43 -9.64 -0.46
C THR A 161 14.67 -8.33 -0.19
N THR A 162 15.33 -7.33 0.40
CA THR A 162 14.74 -6.00 0.60
C THR A 162 14.40 -5.30 -0.72
N VAL A 163 15.23 -5.46 -1.76
CA VAL A 163 14.95 -4.95 -3.11
C VAL A 163 13.73 -5.65 -3.70
N GLN A 164 13.60 -6.97 -3.54
CA GLN A 164 12.44 -7.73 -3.98
C GLN A 164 11.16 -7.28 -3.26
N LEU A 165 11.20 -7.11 -1.94
CA LEU A 165 10.07 -6.57 -1.15
C LEU A 165 9.62 -5.20 -1.66
N ARG A 166 10.57 -4.30 -1.93
CA ARG A 166 10.28 -2.98 -2.49
C ARG A 166 9.70 -3.04 -3.90
N ALA A 167 10.08 -4.02 -4.71
CA ALA A 167 9.51 -4.23 -6.03
C ALA A 167 8.08 -4.78 -5.94
N ALA A 168 7.81 -5.68 -5.00
CA ALA A 168 6.48 -6.22 -4.72
C ALA A 168 5.52 -5.14 -4.20
N LEU A 169 5.98 -4.20 -3.37
CA LEU A 169 5.17 -3.09 -2.84
C LEU A 169 4.83 -1.99 -3.87
N LYS A 170 5.46 -1.98 -5.05
CA LYS A 170 5.25 -0.98 -6.10
C LYS A 170 4.30 -1.45 -7.22
N LYS A 171 3.90 -2.72 -7.20
CA LYS A 171 2.97 -3.33 -8.14
C LYS A 171 1.56 -3.26 -7.58
#